data_AF-A0A1F3V7P2-F1
#
_entry.id   AF-A0A1F3V7P2-F1
#
_cell.length_a   1.000
_cell.length_b   1.000
_cell.length_c   1.000
_cell.angle_alpha   90.00
_cell.angle_beta   90.00
_cell.angle_gamma   90.00
#
_symmetry.space_group_name_H-M   'P 1'
#
loop_
_entity.id
_entity.type
_entity.pdbx_description
1 polymer ?
#
loop_
_entity_poly.entity_id
_entity_poly.type
_entity_poly.pdbx_seq_one_letter_code
_entity_poly.pdbx_strand_id
1 'polypeptide(L)'
;METDKVLKMFFELENAIINGNLSELWQENDHLPLCWEEFKCEKAGCPAYNRPGIRCWQVSGTFCTHGILNSEMTSKWEACEACEVFRKATQAKEDRIKELINNIIFALRCFDPASLRIIRIKKGLERVVSHYKLTIREKEVLLLILDRLPRKDISDALKISHETVKMHFKHIYKKLNVHSVSAALRVLDQFCSGAEYVAFLDSSEPSEEDLEEDNLEESDNNKA
;
A
#
# COMPACT_ATOMS: atom_id res chain seq x y z
N MET A 1 -23.97 -26.27 -10.31
CA MET A 1 -23.90 -25.36 -11.48
C MET A 1 -23.95 -23.88 -11.09
N GLU A 2 -24.87 -23.44 -10.21
CA GLU A 2 -24.84 -22.07 -9.64
C GLU A 2 -23.89 -21.93 -8.44
N THR A 3 -23.87 -22.93 -7.56
CA THR A 3 -22.94 -23.02 -6.41
C THR A 3 -21.47 -23.04 -6.83
N ASP A 4 -21.13 -23.71 -7.93
CA ASP A 4 -19.75 -23.78 -8.43
C ASP A 4 -19.25 -22.43 -8.94
N LYS A 5 -20.14 -21.60 -9.51
CA LYS A 5 -19.80 -20.23 -9.95
C LYS A 5 -19.52 -19.32 -8.77
N VAL A 6 -20.34 -19.43 -7.72
CA VAL A 6 -20.16 -18.65 -6.49
C VAL A 6 -18.85 -19.05 -5.80
N LEU A 7 -18.57 -20.36 -5.67
CA LEU A 7 -17.31 -20.86 -5.12
C LEU A 7 -16.10 -20.39 -5.93
N LYS A 8 -16.17 -20.44 -7.26
CA LYS A 8 -15.10 -19.94 -8.13
C LYS A 8 -14.85 -18.44 -7.91
N MET A 9 -15.90 -17.63 -7.81
CA MET A 9 -15.78 -16.21 -7.53
C MET A 9 -15.16 -15.94 -6.15
N PHE A 10 -15.51 -16.73 -5.12
CA PHE A 10 -14.85 -16.66 -3.82
C PHE A 10 -13.36 -16.98 -3.91
N PHE A 11 -12.97 -18.04 -4.63
CA PHE A 11 -11.56 -18.38 -4.82
C PHE A 11 -10.80 -17.30 -5.61
N GLU A 12 -11.40 -16.71 -6.64
CA GLU A 12 -10.78 -15.62 -7.40
C GLU A 12 -10.57 -14.39 -6.54
N LEU A 13 -11.57 -14.03 -5.72
CA LEU A 13 -11.47 -12.93 -4.76
C LEU A 13 -10.40 -13.19 -3.70
N GLU A 14 -10.43 -14.36 -3.08
CA GLU A 14 -9.45 -14.78 -2.08
C GLU A 14 -8.04 -14.77 -2.66
N ASN A 15 -7.84 -15.34 -3.84
CA ASN A 15 -6.54 -15.35 -4.51
C ASN A 15 -6.07 -13.93 -4.83
N ALA A 16 -6.92 -13.06 -5.34
CA ALA A 16 -6.52 -11.70 -5.66
C ALA A 16 -6.18 -10.88 -4.40
N ILE A 17 -6.87 -11.11 -3.28
CA ILE A 17 -6.54 -10.53 -1.97
C ILE A 17 -5.20 -11.09 -1.46
N ILE A 18 -5.05 -12.42 -1.39
CA ILE A 18 -3.84 -13.11 -0.89
C ILE A 18 -2.61 -12.80 -1.73
N ASN A 19 -2.77 -12.58 -3.04
CA ASN A 19 -1.65 -12.29 -3.95
C ASN A 19 -1.44 -10.79 -4.17
N GLY A 20 -2.25 -9.93 -3.56
CA GLY A 20 -2.15 -8.47 -3.70
C GLY A 20 -2.51 -7.97 -5.11
N ASN A 21 -3.19 -8.77 -5.92
CA ASN A 21 -3.68 -8.42 -7.25
C ASN A 21 -5.02 -7.68 -7.19
N LEU A 22 -5.18 -6.76 -6.24
CA LEU A 22 -6.47 -6.09 -6.02
C LEU A 22 -6.94 -5.28 -7.25
N SER A 23 -6.03 -4.92 -8.16
CA SER A 23 -6.38 -4.26 -9.42
C SER A 23 -7.19 -5.15 -10.38
N GLU A 24 -7.01 -6.48 -10.33
CA GLU A 24 -7.79 -7.43 -11.14
C GLU A 24 -9.24 -7.54 -10.66
N LEU A 25 -9.51 -7.14 -9.41
CA LEU A 25 -10.84 -7.12 -8.82
C LEU A 25 -11.57 -5.79 -9.00
N TRP A 26 -10.88 -4.76 -9.49
CA TRP A 26 -11.46 -3.44 -9.67
C TRP A 26 -12.59 -3.49 -10.70
N GLN A 27 -13.73 -2.91 -10.36
CA GLN A 27 -14.92 -2.90 -11.19
C GLN A 27 -15.09 -1.51 -11.81
N GLU A 28 -14.99 -1.44 -13.14
CA GLU A 28 -15.24 -0.20 -13.86
C GLU A 28 -16.72 0.20 -13.78
N ASN A 29 -16.94 1.52 -13.76
CA ASN A 29 -18.24 2.14 -13.71
C ASN A 29 -18.32 3.19 -14.83
N ASP A 30 -18.84 2.78 -15.98
CA ASP A 30 -18.85 3.59 -17.21
C ASP A 30 -19.74 4.83 -17.09
N HIS A 31 -20.63 4.87 -16.09
CA HIS A 31 -21.55 5.97 -15.81
C HIS A 31 -21.23 6.68 -14.50
N LEU A 32 -19.96 6.64 -14.06
CA LEU A 32 -19.51 7.31 -12.85
C LEU A 32 -19.72 8.84 -12.96
N PRO A 33 -20.59 9.44 -12.12
CA PRO A 33 -20.87 10.87 -12.19
C PRO A 33 -19.69 11.72 -11.72
N LEU A 34 -19.48 12.85 -12.38
CA LEU A 34 -18.45 13.81 -12.02
C LEU A 34 -18.98 14.75 -10.93
N CYS A 35 -18.44 14.66 -9.71
CA CYS A 35 -19.00 15.39 -8.56
C CYS A 35 -19.03 16.91 -8.77
N TRP A 36 -18.07 17.45 -9.52
CA TRP A 36 -17.99 18.89 -9.77
C TRP A 36 -18.99 19.36 -10.83
N GLU A 37 -19.34 18.51 -11.79
CA GLU A 37 -20.41 18.82 -12.74
C GLU A 37 -21.77 18.74 -12.05
N GLU A 38 -21.98 17.69 -11.25
CA GLU A 38 -23.21 17.47 -10.50
C GLU A 38 -23.55 18.66 -9.58
N PHE A 39 -22.54 19.19 -8.89
CA PHE A 39 -22.73 20.26 -7.92
C PHE A 39 -22.28 21.64 -8.42
N LYS A 40 -21.90 21.79 -9.70
CA LYS A 40 -21.33 23.04 -10.25
C LYS A 40 -20.21 23.60 -9.37
N CYS A 41 -19.32 22.72 -8.93
CA CYS A 41 -18.23 23.05 -8.00
C CYS A 41 -17.02 23.60 -8.77
N GLU A 42 -16.32 24.60 -8.21
CA GLU A 42 -15.14 25.23 -8.84
C GLU A 42 -13.89 25.16 -7.94
N LYS A 43 -13.87 24.27 -6.94
CA LYS A 43 -12.78 24.18 -5.96
C LYS A 43 -11.53 23.51 -6.55
N ALA A 44 -10.70 24.28 -7.25
CA ALA A 44 -9.50 23.81 -7.95
C ALA A 44 -8.49 23.04 -7.08
N GLY A 45 -8.40 23.33 -5.78
CA GLY A 45 -7.52 22.62 -4.84
C GLY A 45 -8.07 21.28 -4.32
N CYS A 46 -9.31 20.91 -4.66
CA CYS A 46 -9.90 19.66 -4.20
C CYS A 46 -9.29 18.47 -4.96
N PRO A 47 -8.85 17.39 -4.28
CA PRO A 47 -8.26 16.22 -4.93
C PRO A 47 -9.22 15.44 -5.84
N ALA A 48 -10.53 15.72 -5.79
CA ALA A 48 -11.54 15.13 -6.66
C ALA A 48 -11.99 16.07 -7.81
N TYR A 49 -11.55 17.33 -7.83
CA TYR A 49 -11.98 18.29 -8.85
C TYR A 49 -11.25 18.08 -10.17
N ASN A 50 -11.98 18.13 -11.28
CA ASN A 50 -11.47 17.98 -12.65
C ASN A 50 -10.63 16.70 -12.88
N ARG A 51 -11.05 15.60 -12.26
CA ARG A 51 -10.41 14.27 -12.38
C ARG A 51 -11.44 13.21 -12.77
N PRO A 52 -11.67 12.98 -14.08
CA PRO A 52 -12.60 11.95 -14.53
C PRO A 52 -12.22 10.57 -13.98
N GLY A 53 -13.21 9.72 -13.70
CA GLY A 53 -12.98 8.38 -13.14
C GLY A 53 -12.75 8.33 -11.62
N ILE A 54 -12.70 9.49 -10.94
CA ILE A 54 -12.45 9.52 -9.49
C ILE A 54 -13.72 9.28 -8.67
N ARG A 55 -13.60 8.40 -7.67
CA ARG A 55 -14.65 8.14 -6.68
C ARG A 55 -14.46 9.08 -5.49
N CYS A 56 -15.12 10.24 -5.51
CA CYS A 56 -14.90 11.28 -4.50
C CYS A 56 -15.14 10.81 -3.05
N TRP A 57 -16.00 9.81 -2.84
CA TRP A 57 -16.26 9.20 -1.53
C TRP A 57 -15.09 8.37 -0.98
N GLN A 58 -14.22 7.85 -1.85
CA GLN A 58 -13.00 7.13 -1.46
C GLN A 58 -11.84 8.09 -1.18
N VAL A 59 -11.83 9.28 -1.77
CA VAL A 59 -10.70 10.22 -1.64
C VAL A 59 -10.75 11.00 -0.33
N SER A 60 -9.66 10.98 0.43
CA SER A 60 -9.48 11.81 1.64
C SER A 60 -9.10 13.26 1.29
N GLY A 61 -9.40 14.21 2.18
CA GLY A 61 -9.03 15.62 2.00
C GLY A 61 -9.84 16.36 0.92
N THR A 62 -10.99 15.82 0.50
CA THR A 62 -11.88 16.54 -0.42
C THR A 62 -12.48 17.76 0.26
N PHE A 63 -12.64 18.85 -0.49
CA PHE A 63 -13.26 20.08 0.04
C PHE A 63 -14.78 20.03 -0.03
N CYS A 64 -15.34 18.82 -0.01
CA CYS A 64 -16.75 18.58 -0.21
C CYS A 64 -17.55 18.98 1.03
N THR A 65 -18.56 19.83 0.84
CA THR A 65 -19.49 20.20 1.92
C THR A 65 -20.64 19.19 2.06
N HIS A 66 -20.75 18.22 1.15
CA HIS A 66 -21.78 17.19 1.13
C HIS A 66 -21.31 15.86 1.77
N GLY A 67 -20.02 15.74 2.12
CA GLY A 67 -19.40 14.51 2.65
C GLY A 67 -18.71 14.67 4.01
N ILE A 68 -18.89 15.82 4.66
CA ILE A 68 -18.29 16.27 5.94
C ILE A 68 -16.76 16.52 5.87
N LEU A 69 -16.38 17.75 6.23
CA LEU A 69 -15.01 18.21 6.45
C LEU A 69 -14.47 17.66 7.79
N ASN A 70 -13.27 17.08 7.78
CA ASN A 70 -12.49 16.74 8.97
C ASN A 70 -13.13 15.78 9.99
N SER A 71 -13.99 14.86 9.56
CA SER A 71 -14.50 13.79 10.42
C SER A 71 -13.80 12.46 10.21
N GLU A 72 -13.88 11.56 11.19
CA GLU A 72 -13.48 10.16 11.07
C GLU A 72 -14.16 9.48 9.86
N MET A 73 -13.51 8.44 9.31
CA MET A 73 -13.93 7.76 8.07
C MET A 73 -15.37 7.24 8.11
N THR A 74 -15.85 6.87 9.30
CA THR A 74 -17.22 6.40 9.57
C THR A 74 -18.27 7.47 9.33
N SER A 75 -18.06 8.69 9.85
CA SER A 75 -19.00 9.82 9.67
C SER A 75 -19.03 10.34 8.22
N LYS A 76 -17.91 10.18 7.49
CA LYS A 76 -17.86 10.49 6.05
C LYS A 76 -18.74 9.55 5.23
N TRP A 77 -18.80 8.27 5.59
CA TRP A 77 -19.53 7.27 4.82
C TRP A 77 -21.03 7.57 4.76
N GLU A 78 -21.67 7.88 5.89
CA GLU A 78 -23.12 8.15 5.94
C GLU A 78 -23.51 9.33 5.03
N ALA A 79 -22.69 10.40 5.03
CA ALA A 79 -22.89 11.55 4.16
C ALA A 79 -22.66 11.20 2.68
N CYS A 80 -21.62 10.43 2.37
CA CYS A 80 -21.35 9.98 1.00
C CYS A 80 -22.40 8.99 0.49
N GLU A 81 -22.94 8.12 1.33
CA GLU A 81 -23.96 7.14 0.97
C GLU A 81 -25.27 7.82 0.55
N ALA A 82 -25.61 8.94 1.22
CA ALA A 82 -26.77 9.76 0.90
C ALA A 82 -26.53 10.75 -0.26
N CYS A 83 -25.28 10.95 -0.69
CA CYS A 83 -24.91 11.95 -1.70
C CYS A 83 -25.45 11.60 -3.10
N GLU A 84 -25.90 12.62 -3.83
CA GLU A 84 -26.37 12.54 -5.23
C GLU A 84 -25.40 11.78 -6.13
N VAL A 85 -24.10 12.05 -6.01
CA VAL A 85 -23.05 11.44 -6.84
C VAL A 85 -22.98 9.93 -6.60
N PHE A 86 -22.99 9.48 -5.35
CA PHE A 86 -22.94 8.07 -5.04
C PHE A 86 -24.24 7.36 -5.42
N ARG A 87 -25.39 7.99 -5.17
CA ARG A 87 -26.71 7.45 -5.58
C ARG A 87 -26.78 7.26 -7.09
N LYS A 88 -26.31 8.24 -7.88
CA LYS A 88 -26.25 8.15 -9.34
C LYS A 88 -25.25 7.10 -9.83
N ALA A 89 -24.12 6.93 -9.14
CA ALA A 89 -23.15 5.89 -9.43
C ALA A 89 -23.66 4.48 -9.13
N THR A 90 -24.67 4.34 -8.26
CA THR A 90 -25.21 3.05 -7.80
C THR A 90 -26.72 2.91 -8.01
N GLN A 91 -27.25 3.38 -9.15
CA GLN A 91 -28.69 3.33 -9.43
C GLN A 91 -29.21 1.88 -9.53
N ALA A 92 -28.43 1.00 -10.16
CA ALA A 92 -28.73 -0.41 -10.24
C ALA A 92 -28.13 -1.19 -9.05
N LYS A 93 -28.73 -2.35 -8.72
CA LYS A 93 -28.22 -3.22 -7.66
C LYS A 93 -26.82 -3.74 -8.00
N GLU A 94 -26.59 -4.03 -9.27
CA GLU A 94 -25.32 -4.50 -9.82
C GLU A 94 -24.23 -3.45 -9.61
N ASP A 95 -24.52 -2.17 -9.85
CA ASP A 95 -23.57 -1.08 -9.62
C ASP A 95 -23.26 -0.91 -8.14
N ARG A 96 -24.27 -1.06 -7.27
CA ARG A 96 -24.05 -1.03 -5.82
C ARG A 96 -23.12 -2.14 -5.36
N ILE A 97 -23.23 -3.34 -5.93
CA ILE A 97 -22.35 -4.47 -5.65
C ILE A 97 -20.93 -4.19 -6.18
N LYS A 98 -20.79 -3.66 -7.40
CA LYS A 98 -19.48 -3.26 -7.96
C LYS A 98 -18.78 -2.23 -7.09
N GLU A 99 -19.50 -1.21 -6.63
CA GLU A 99 -18.94 -0.17 -5.77
C GLU A 99 -18.64 -0.68 -4.36
N LEU A 100 -19.40 -1.64 -3.84
CA LEU A 100 -19.04 -2.34 -2.60
C LEU A 100 -17.68 -3.06 -2.74
N ILE A 101 -17.46 -3.78 -3.84
CA ILE A 101 -16.17 -4.43 -4.12
C ILE A 101 -15.05 -3.39 -4.19
N ASN A 102 -15.25 -2.30 -4.92
CA ASN A 102 -14.27 -1.22 -5.02
C ASN A 102 -13.98 -0.55 -3.68
N ASN A 103 -14.99 -0.37 -2.83
CA ASN A 103 -14.83 0.17 -1.47
C ASN A 103 -14.06 -0.79 -0.56
N ILE A 104 -14.29 -2.11 -0.67
CA ILE A 104 -13.49 -3.12 0.04
C ILE A 104 -12.04 -3.08 -0.44
N ILE A 105 -11.80 -3.05 -1.75
CA ILE A 105 -10.45 -2.93 -2.32
C ILE A 105 -9.76 -1.66 -1.82
N PHE A 106 -10.46 -0.54 -1.83
CA PHE A 106 -9.95 0.74 -1.32
C PHE A 106 -9.62 0.65 0.18
N ALA A 107 -10.53 0.11 0.98
CA ALA A 107 -10.32 -0.11 2.41
C ALA A 107 -9.10 -1.01 2.67
N LEU A 108 -8.96 -2.14 1.97
CA LEU A 108 -7.81 -3.03 2.12
C LEU A 108 -6.49 -2.32 1.81
N ARG A 109 -6.47 -1.42 0.81
CA ARG A 109 -5.29 -0.58 0.50
C ARG A 109 -4.98 0.43 1.61
N CYS A 110 -5.97 0.87 2.38
CA CYS A 110 -5.81 1.89 3.43
C CYS A 110 -5.61 1.31 4.84
N PHE A 111 -6.23 0.17 5.18
CA PHE A 111 -6.29 -0.38 6.54
C PHE A 111 -5.08 -1.21 6.95
N ASP A 112 -4.37 -1.83 6.00
CA ASP A 112 -3.16 -2.56 6.35
C ASP A 112 -2.13 -2.55 5.21
N PRO A 113 -1.43 -1.41 5.03
CA PRO A 113 -0.29 -1.36 4.14
C PRO A 113 0.73 -2.44 4.45
N ALA A 114 0.91 -2.85 5.72
CA ALA A 114 1.95 -3.79 6.14
C ALA A 114 1.65 -5.26 5.79
N SER A 115 0.41 -5.74 5.97
CA SER A 115 0.02 -7.11 5.58
C SER A 115 -0.05 -7.27 4.06
N LEU A 116 -0.56 -6.27 3.34
CA LEU A 116 -0.44 -6.23 1.88
C LEU A 116 1.01 -6.05 1.42
N ARG A 117 1.86 -5.36 2.20
CA ARG A 117 3.29 -5.24 1.93
C ARG A 117 3.97 -6.60 1.98
N ILE A 118 3.69 -7.46 2.96
CA ILE A 118 4.30 -8.80 3.06
C ILE A 118 3.92 -9.64 1.84
N ILE A 119 2.64 -9.64 1.47
CA ILE A 119 2.14 -10.32 0.27
C ILE A 119 2.84 -9.79 -1.00
N ARG A 120 2.90 -8.46 -1.16
CA ARG A 120 3.52 -7.77 -2.28
C ARG A 120 5.02 -8.08 -2.37
N ILE A 121 5.74 -7.94 -1.25
CA ILE A 121 7.16 -8.25 -1.08
C ILE A 121 7.47 -9.69 -1.48
N LYS A 122 6.67 -10.68 -1.02
CA LYS A 122 6.87 -12.09 -1.38
C LYS A 122 6.78 -12.32 -2.89
N LYS A 123 5.90 -11.61 -3.60
CA LYS A 123 5.78 -11.68 -5.06
C LYS A 123 6.94 -10.99 -5.79
N GLY A 124 7.33 -9.79 -5.34
CA GLY A 124 8.51 -9.09 -5.87
C GLY A 124 9.81 -9.86 -5.62
N LEU A 125 9.88 -10.59 -4.51
CA LEU A 125 11.03 -11.38 -4.12
C LEU A 125 11.41 -12.41 -5.18
N GLU A 126 10.47 -13.17 -5.74
CA GLU A 126 10.82 -14.16 -6.77
C GLU A 126 11.42 -13.51 -8.01
N ARG A 127 10.92 -12.33 -8.38
CA ARG A 127 11.44 -11.54 -9.51
C ARG A 127 12.84 -11.00 -9.21
N VAL A 128 13.06 -10.49 -8.00
CA VAL A 128 14.37 -10.04 -7.52
C VAL A 128 15.37 -11.20 -7.47
N VAL A 129 14.97 -12.35 -6.94
CA VAL A 129 15.80 -13.56 -6.88
C VAL A 129 16.25 -13.98 -8.28
N SER A 130 15.33 -13.99 -9.24
CA SER A 130 15.63 -14.31 -10.63
C SER A 130 16.53 -13.26 -11.29
N HIS A 131 16.17 -11.97 -11.16
CA HIS A 131 16.88 -10.85 -11.79
C HIS A 131 18.33 -10.72 -11.30
N TYR A 132 18.53 -10.75 -9.98
CA TYR A 132 19.84 -10.61 -9.34
C TYR A 132 20.57 -11.94 -9.12
N LYS A 133 19.98 -13.05 -9.58
CA LYS A 133 20.53 -14.42 -9.45
C LYS A 133 20.96 -14.71 -8.02
N LEU A 134 20.04 -14.50 -7.08
CA LEU A 134 20.25 -14.84 -5.69
C LEU A 134 20.28 -16.37 -5.55
N THR A 135 21.21 -16.86 -4.75
CA THR A 135 21.27 -18.27 -4.37
C THR A 135 20.10 -18.61 -3.46
N ILE A 136 19.79 -19.91 -3.33
CA ILE A 136 18.76 -20.41 -2.41
C ILE A 136 18.99 -19.85 -1.00
N ARG A 137 20.24 -19.86 -0.53
CA ARG A 137 20.57 -19.36 0.81
C ARG A 137 20.45 -17.85 0.94
N GLU A 138 20.83 -17.08 -0.08
CA GLU A 138 20.62 -15.62 -0.08
C GLU A 138 19.14 -15.25 -0.10
N LYS A 139 18.30 -16.01 -0.79
CA LYS A 139 16.84 -15.85 -0.77
C LYS A 139 16.27 -16.08 0.63
N GLU A 140 16.67 -17.18 1.29
CA GLU A 140 16.24 -17.48 2.67
C GLU A 140 16.63 -16.36 3.64
N VAL A 141 17.88 -15.88 3.57
CA VAL A 141 18.33 -14.77 4.41
C VAL A 141 17.57 -13.48 4.08
N LEU A 142 17.34 -13.19 2.79
CA LEU A 142 16.58 -12.01 2.37
C LEU A 142 15.13 -12.05 2.89
N LEU A 143 14.47 -13.21 2.90
CA LEU A 143 13.15 -13.37 3.51
C LEU A 143 13.14 -12.97 4.99
N LEU A 144 14.09 -13.50 5.76
CA LEU A 144 14.16 -13.21 7.20
C LEU A 144 14.52 -11.75 7.50
N ILE A 145 15.29 -11.10 6.62
CA ILE A 145 15.54 -9.65 6.66
C ILE A 145 14.25 -8.85 6.47
N LEU A 146 13.40 -9.30 5.53
CA LEU A 146 12.12 -8.66 5.21
C LEU A 146 11.11 -8.85 6.35
N ASP A 147 11.16 -9.99 7.03
CA ASP A 147 10.42 -10.28 8.26
C ASP A 147 10.94 -9.51 9.49
N ARG A 148 11.89 -8.58 9.30
CA ARG A 148 12.49 -7.72 10.34
C ARG A 148 13.18 -8.48 11.47
N LEU A 149 13.60 -9.72 11.22
CA LEU A 149 14.31 -10.49 12.23
C LEU A 149 15.71 -9.90 12.47
N PRO A 150 16.12 -9.74 13.74
CA PRO A 150 17.48 -9.32 14.04
C PRO A 150 18.47 -10.42 13.64
N ARG A 151 19.72 -10.04 13.35
CA ARG A 151 20.75 -10.95 12.83
C ARG A 151 21.00 -12.17 13.72
N LYS A 152 20.81 -12.03 15.03
CA LYS A 152 20.90 -13.11 16.00
C LYS A 152 19.82 -14.16 15.76
N ASP A 153 18.57 -13.73 15.63
CA ASP A 153 17.44 -14.62 15.38
C ASP A 153 17.54 -15.26 13.99
N ILE A 154 18.08 -14.54 13.00
CA ILE A 154 18.41 -15.13 11.68
C ILE A 154 19.46 -16.24 11.81
N SER A 155 20.47 -16.03 12.65
CA SER A 155 21.51 -17.02 12.97
C SER A 155 20.88 -18.30 13.52
N ASP A 156 19.98 -18.15 14.49
CA ASP A 156 19.31 -19.24 15.19
C ASP A 156 18.34 -19.98 14.27
N ALA A 157 17.52 -19.23 13.51
CA ALA A 157 16.55 -19.78 12.56
C ALA A 157 17.22 -20.61 11.46
N LEU A 158 18.37 -20.14 10.97
CA LEU A 158 19.10 -20.79 9.88
C LEU A 158 20.19 -21.76 10.35
N LYS A 159 20.40 -21.88 11.67
CA LYS A 159 21.45 -22.70 12.31
C LYS A 159 22.84 -22.46 11.72
N ILE A 160 23.21 -21.18 11.57
CA ILE A 160 24.52 -20.73 11.08
C ILE A 160 25.15 -19.73 12.03
N SER A 161 26.43 -19.41 11.84
CA SER A 161 27.11 -18.42 12.69
C SER A 161 26.67 -16.99 12.37
N HIS A 162 26.73 -16.10 13.36
CA HIS A 162 26.43 -14.68 13.20
C HIS A 162 27.34 -14.01 12.15
N GLU A 163 28.58 -14.48 12.03
CA GLU A 163 29.53 -13.98 11.02
C GLU A 163 29.13 -14.43 9.60
N THR A 164 28.61 -15.65 9.46
CA THR A 164 28.02 -16.13 8.20
C THR A 164 26.80 -15.29 7.81
N VAL A 165 25.94 -14.92 8.77
CA VAL A 165 24.81 -14.01 8.52
C VAL A 165 25.30 -12.66 8.01
N LYS A 166 26.32 -12.04 8.64
CA LYS A 166 26.90 -10.78 8.15
C LYS A 166 27.43 -10.89 6.72
N MET A 167 28.10 -12.00 6.40
CA MET A 167 28.59 -12.26 5.06
C MET A 167 27.44 -12.34 4.04
N HIS A 168 26.34 -13.03 4.38
CA HIS A 168 25.14 -13.06 3.54
C HIS A 168 24.55 -11.66 3.33
N PHE A 169 24.43 -10.83 4.37
CA PHE A 169 24.00 -9.43 4.23
C PHE A 169 24.88 -8.67 3.23
N LYS A 170 26.20 -8.78 3.36
CA LYS A 170 27.16 -8.11 2.47
C LYS A 170 27.00 -8.55 1.02
N HIS A 171 26.83 -9.85 0.77
CA HIS A 171 26.65 -10.39 -0.57
C HIS A 171 25.30 -9.98 -1.18
N ILE A 172 24.22 -10.04 -0.42
CA ILE A 172 22.89 -9.62 -0.84
C ILE A 172 22.91 -8.12 -1.19
N TYR A 173 23.43 -7.27 -0.31
CA TYR A 173 23.52 -5.82 -0.53
C TYR A 173 24.36 -5.48 -1.75
N LYS A 174 25.48 -6.18 -1.96
CA LYS A 174 26.30 -6.02 -3.16
C LYS A 174 25.53 -6.42 -4.42
N LYS A 175 24.79 -7.53 -4.41
CA LYS A 175 24.01 -7.99 -5.57
C LYS A 175 22.86 -7.04 -5.91
N LEU A 176 22.13 -6.57 -4.90
CA LEU A 176 21.02 -5.64 -5.05
C LEU A 176 21.50 -4.20 -5.31
N ASN A 177 22.80 -3.91 -5.20
CA ASN A 177 23.38 -2.58 -5.26
C ASN A 177 22.78 -1.58 -4.24
N VAL A 178 22.72 -2.02 -2.97
CA VAL A 178 22.14 -1.25 -1.86
C VAL A 178 23.02 -1.30 -0.63
N HIS A 179 22.76 -0.42 0.35
CA HIS A 179 23.54 -0.33 1.59
C HIS A 179 22.71 -0.50 2.87
N SER A 180 21.38 -0.63 2.77
CA SER A 180 20.50 -0.76 3.92
C SER A 180 19.30 -1.66 3.64
N VAL A 181 18.63 -2.12 4.70
CA VAL A 181 17.39 -2.89 4.57
C VAL A 181 16.29 -2.05 3.91
N SER A 182 16.21 -0.75 4.23
CA SER A 182 15.24 0.16 3.59
C SER A 182 15.49 0.31 2.09
N ALA A 183 16.75 0.42 1.66
CA ALA A 183 17.09 0.45 0.24
C ALA A 183 16.80 -0.90 -0.45
N ALA A 184 17.07 -2.03 0.22
CA ALA A 184 16.68 -3.35 -0.29
C ALA A 184 15.16 -3.46 -0.48
N LEU A 185 14.37 -2.95 0.46
CA LEU A 185 12.91 -2.89 0.36
C LEU A 185 12.43 -2.07 -0.84
N ARG A 186 13.04 -0.89 -1.09
CA ARG A 186 12.72 -0.08 -2.27
C ARG A 186 12.99 -0.83 -3.58
N VAL A 187 14.12 -1.57 -3.65
CA VAL A 187 14.38 -2.45 -4.79
C VAL A 187 13.27 -3.48 -4.93
N LEU A 188 12.83 -4.15 -3.85
CA LEU A 188 11.71 -5.08 -3.95
C LEU A 188 10.43 -4.39 -4.42
N ASP A 189 10.10 -3.19 -3.92
CA ASP A 189 8.91 -2.44 -4.32
C ASP A 189 8.90 -2.08 -5.81
N GLN A 190 10.06 -1.78 -6.41
CA GLN A 190 10.18 -1.57 -7.87
C GLN A 190 9.78 -2.81 -8.67
N PHE A 191 10.08 -4.01 -8.16
CA PHE A 191 9.73 -5.28 -8.81
C PHE A 191 8.30 -5.74 -8.50
N CYS A 192 7.70 -5.19 -7.45
CA CYS A 192 6.30 -5.40 -7.07
C CYS A 192 5.32 -4.52 -7.85
N SER A 193 5.77 -3.34 -8.27
CA SER A 193 4.94 -2.33 -8.91
C SER A 193 4.95 -2.52 -10.43
N GLY A 194 3.80 -2.80 -11.03
CA GLY A 194 3.54 -2.22 -12.34
C GLY A 194 3.46 -0.70 -12.15
N ALA A 195 4.54 0.00 -12.44
CA ALA A 195 4.72 1.44 -12.73
C ALA A 195 4.02 2.58 -11.92
N GLU A 196 3.00 2.38 -11.08
CA GLU A 196 2.10 3.50 -10.71
C GLU A 196 2.10 3.91 -9.22
N TYR A 197 2.82 3.20 -8.33
CA TYR A 197 2.77 3.48 -6.89
C TYR A 197 3.86 4.44 -6.37
N VAL A 198 4.98 4.59 -7.09
CA VAL A 198 6.16 5.35 -6.61
C VAL A 198 5.89 6.85 -6.51
N ALA A 199 5.02 7.40 -7.38
CA ALA A 199 4.76 8.84 -7.46
C ALA A 199 4.00 9.44 -6.26
N PHE A 200 3.42 8.63 -5.37
CA PHE A 200 2.62 9.10 -4.23
C PHE A 200 3.40 9.15 -2.91
N LEU A 201 4.44 8.32 -2.75
CA LEU A 201 5.25 8.29 -1.52
C LEU A 201 6.42 9.29 -1.57
N ASP A 202 6.96 9.59 -2.76
CA ASP A 202 8.05 10.57 -2.92
C ASP A 202 7.63 12.01 -2.57
N SER A 203 6.33 12.32 -2.47
CA SER A 203 5.83 13.65 -2.12
C SER A 203 5.63 13.87 -0.61
N SER A 204 5.98 12.89 0.24
CA SER A 204 5.66 12.93 1.68
C SER A 204 6.82 12.59 2.63
N GLU A 205 8.05 12.37 2.13
CA GLU A 205 9.21 12.20 3.01
C GLU A 205 9.83 13.58 3.35
N PRO A 206 10.05 13.91 4.64
CA PRO A 206 10.83 15.09 5.03
C PRO A 206 12.29 14.91 4.60
N SER A 207 12.95 16.01 4.26
CA SER A 207 14.37 16.04 3.93
C SER A 207 15.23 15.52 5.09
N GLU A 208 16.33 14.81 4.77
CA GLU A 208 17.33 14.34 5.75
C GLU A 208 17.98 15.46 6.58
N GLU A 209 17.75 16.74 6.25
CA GLU A 209 18.18 17.90 7.04
C GLU A 209 17.37 18.10 8.33
N ASP A 210 16.17 17.53 8.46
CA ASP A 210 15.27 17.76 9.60
C ASP A 210 15.52 16.81 10.80
N LEU A 211 16.54 15.94 10.76
CA LEU A 211 16.78 14.90 11.78
C LEU A 211 18.10 15.08 12.58
N GLU A 212 18.85 16.16 12.35
CA GLU A 212 20.12 16.40 13.05
C GLU A 212 20.06 17.43 14.19
N GLU A 213 18.92 18.11 14.45
CA GLU A 213 18.87 19.18 15.46
C GLU A 213 18.53 18.74 16.90
N ASP A 214 18.14 17.48 17.17
CA ASP A 214 17.65 17.05 18.49
C ASP A 214 18.67 16.31 19.39
N ASN A 215 19.98 16.36 19.09
CA ASN A 215 21.02 15.66 19.88
C ASN A 215 22.09 16.59 20.50
N LEU A 216 21.70 17.75 21.01
CA LEU A 216 22.62 18.67 21.71
C LEU A 216 22.08 19.28 23.01
N GLU A 217 21.52 18.49 23.95
CA GLU A 217 21.46 18.90 25.36
C GLU A 217 21.55 17.70 26.34
N GLU A 218 22.74 17.11 26.48
CA GLU A 218 23.10 16.37 27.71
C GLU A 218 24.53 16.73 28.12
N SER A 219 24.71 17.92 28.68
CA SER A 219 25.81 18.22 29.59
C SER A 219 25.41 19.35 30.53
N ASP A 220 24.90 19.01 31.71
CA ASP A 220 25.25 19.65 32.98
C ASP A 220 24.29 19.18 34.08
N ASN A 221 24.74 18.21 34.88
CA ASN A 221 24.41 18.14 36.30
C ASN A 221 25.29 17.09 36.98
N ASN A 222 26.51 17.50 37.34
CA ASN A 222 27.27 16.85 38.40
C ASN A 222 27.84 17.91 39.36
N LYS A 223 27.02 18.30 40.34
CA LYS A 223 27.45 18.92 41.60
C LYS A 223 26.54 18.45 42.73
N ALA A 224 27.00 17.44 43.46
CA ALA A 224 26.87 17.30 44.90
C ALA A 224 27.94 16.31 45.38
#